data_AF-A0A961S5N9-F1
#
_entry.id   AF-A0A961S5N9-F1
#
_cell.length_a   1.000
_cell.length_b   1.000
_cell.length_c   1.000
_cell.angle_alpha   90.00
_cell.angle_beta   90.00
_cell.angle_gamma   90.00
#
_symmetry.space_group_name_H-M   'P 1'
#
loop_
_entity.id
_entity.type
_entity.pdbx_description
1 polymer ?
#
loop_
_entity_poly.entity_id
_entity_poly.type
_entity_poly.pdbx_seq_one_letter_code
_entity_poly.pdbx_strand_id
1 'polypeptide(L)'
;MAERHGAMTSLTTMRAPATLALAFLGLALAAGFLPVFWLGATQGFARFDSYLLRVLIFTLLQAGLSTLISVMIGLPVARALARQQFPGRRLVIRLLNLPLALPSIVVIIGVIEVYGTRGWLGGLFNIYGLQGILLAHVFFNAPLAARLLLSEFERIPAESWKLSAQLGFSSAHNWQRIEWPQIRGGLPGIALLIFLLCASSFAVVLTLGGGPRATTLEVAIYQALRADFDPARAAALAIVQLLLCVSLALIAQAWGGVMQGWPALRMGARRFDGQDAPSRAADYAIIALGLLLLLPPLAALTVSGIVSLNLSPAFFRSLA
;
A
#
# COMPACT_ATOMS: atom_id res chain seq x y z
N MET A 1 -0.44 -23.72 49.85
CA MET A 1 0.57 -22.64 49.80
C MET A 1 1.80 -23.00 48.93
N ALA A 2 2.15 -24.29 48.78
CA ALA A 2 3.27 -24.75 47.95
C ALA A 2 3.04 -24.67 46.42
N GLU A 3 1.80 -24.87 45.93
CA GLU A 3 1.51 -24.81 44.47
C GLU A 3 1.63 -23.40 43.86
N ARG A 4 1.40 -22.33 44.65
CA ARG A 4 1.60 -20.95 44.19
C ARG A 4 3.09 -20.60 43.96
N HIS A 5 4.01 -21.26 44.66
CA HIS A 5 5.46 -21.02 44.52
C HIS A 5 6.03 -21.65 43.24
N GLY A 6 5.54 -22.83 42.82
CA GLY A 6 5.98 -23.49 41.58
C GLY A 6 5.53 -22.77 40.30
N ALA A 7 4.35 -22.14 40.32
CA ALA A 7 3.89 -21.34 39.20
C ALA A 7 4.71 -20.04 39.01
N MET A 8 5.12 -19.39 40.10
CA MET A 8 5.95 -18.17 40.06
C MET A 8 7.37 -18.41 39.53
N THR A 9 7.98 -19.56 39.80
CA THR A 9 9.33 -19.92 39.30
C THR A 9 9.34 -20.34 37.82
N SER A 10 8.24 -20.90 37.30
CA SER A 10 8.10 -21.18 35.86
C SER A 10 7.95 -19.91 35.00
N LEU A 11 7.32 -18.87 35.55
CA LEU A 11 7.11 -17.60 34.84
C LEU A 11 8.36 -16.71 34.81
N THR A 12 9.25 -16.82 35.79
CA THR A 12 10.53 -16.07 35.81
C THR A 12 11.57 -16.68 34.87
N THR A 13 11.58 -18.01 34.71
CA THR A 13 12.51 -18.73 33.81
C THR A 13 12.21 -18.48 32.33
N MET A 14 10.95 -18.26 31.93
CA MET A 14 10.60 -17.84 30.57
C MET A 14 10.87 -16.35 30.28
N ARG A 15 10.96 -15.49 31.30
CA ARG A 15 11.22 -14.04 31.13
C ARG A 15 12.69 -13.75 30.83
N ALA A 16 13.62 -14.49 31.43
CA ALA A 16 15.06 -14.31 31.23
C ALA A 16 15.54 -14.48 29.76
N PRO A 17 15.15 -15.52 29.01
CA PRO A 17 15.53 -15.63 27.59
C PRO A 17 14.87 -14.54 26.73
N ALA A 18 13.63 -14.14 27.05
CA ALA A 18 12.94 -13.08 26.34
C ALA A 18 13.60 -11.70 26.53
N THR A 19 14.01 -11.36 27.76
CA THR A 19 14.73 -10.11 28.04
C THR A 19 16.11 -10.09 27.39
N LEU A 20 16.83 -11.21 27.40
CA LEU A 20 18.11 -11.34 26.70
C LEU A 20 17.95 -11.20 25.18
N ALA A 21 16.92 -11.81 24.59
CA ALA A 21 16.62 -11.67 23.17
C ALA A 21 16.27 -10.21 22.79
N LEU A 22 15.45 -9.53 23.61
CA LEU A 22 15.12 -8.11 23.42
C LEU A 22 16.34 -7.20 23.59
N ALA A 23 17.20 -7.47 24.58
CA ALA A 23 18.43 -6.71 24.79
C ALA A 23 19.42 -6.89 23.64
N PHE A 24 19.59 -8.13 23.17
CA PHE A 24 20.42 -8.42 22.00
C PHE A 24 19.90 -7.73 20.74
N LEU A 25 18.58 -7.78 20.50
CA LEU A 25 17.95 -7.08 19.39
C LEU A 25 18.15 -5.56 19.50
N GLY A 26 17.93 -4.99 20.69
CA GLY A 26 18.15 -3.57 20.94
C GLY A 26 19.60 -3.15 20.70
N LEU A 27 20.56 -3.96 21.16
CA LEU A 27 21.99 -3.73 20.93
C LEU A 27 22.35 -3.82 19.44
N ALA A 28 21.84 -4.84 18.73
CA ALA A 28 22.09 -5.01 17.29
C ALA A 28 21.53 -3.84 16.47
N LEU A 29 20.32 -3.37 16.81
CA LEU A 29 19.73 -2.19 16.19
C LEU A 29 20.53 -0.92 16.50
N ALA A 30 20.93 -0.74 17.76
CA ALA A 30 21.75 0.40 18.16
C ALA A 30 23.11 0.40 17.45
N ALA A 31 23.77 -0.76 17.37
CA ALA A 31 25.07 -0.91 16.70
C ALA A 31 25.00 -0.58 15.20
N GLY A 32 23.89 -0.89 14.52
CA GLY A 32 23.66 -0.50 13.13
C GLY A 32 23.27 0.98 12.97
N PHE A 33 22.42 1.50 13.86
CA PHE A 33 21.84 2.84 13.74
C PHE A 33 22.79 3.95 14.21
N LEU A 34 23.49 3.77 15.34
CA LEU A 34 24.34 4.80 15.95
C LEU A 34 25.42 5.33 15.00
N PRO A 35 26.16 4.50 14.24
CA PRO A 35 27.17 5.01 13.31
C PRO A 35 26.57 5.82 12.16
N VAL A 36 25.43 5.37 11.61
CA VAL A 36 24.71 6.07 10.54
C VAL A 36 24.18 7.41 11.06
N PHE A 37 23.55 7.40 12.23
CA PHE A 37 23.07 8.61 12.88
C PHE A 37 24.20 9.60 13.14
N TRP A 38 25.32 9.13 13.71
CA TRP A 38 26.48 9.96 14.02
C TRP A 38 27.07 10.60 12.75
N LEU A 39 27.27 9.80 11.70
CA LEU A 39 27.83 10.27 10.43
C LEU A 39 26.91 11.29 9.75
N GLY A 40 25.61 11.00 9.67
CA GLY A 40 24.62 11.91 9.11
C GLY A 40 24.47 13.20 9.93
N ALA A 41 24.48 13.10 11.25
CA ALA A 41 24.34 14.23 12.16
C ALA A 41 25.52 15.20 12.10
N THR A 42 26.74 14.66 12.05
CA THR A 42 27.98 15.46 12.13
C THR A 42 28.45 15.97 10.78
N GLN A 43 28.36 15.17 9.72
CA GLN A 43 28.93 15.48 8.40
C GLN A 43 27.88 15.68 7.32
N GLY A 44 26.71 15.05 7.49
CA GLY A 44 25.65 15.03 6.49
C GLY A 44 24.78 16.29 6.48
N PHE A 45 24.28 16.71 7.65
CA PHE A 45 23.39 17.88 7.75
C PHE A 45 24.08 19.22 7.49
N ALA A 46 25.40 19.31 7.65
CA ALA A 46 26.15 20.51 7.25
C ALA A 46 26.06 20.78 5.74
N ARG A 47 25.61 19.80 4.93
CA ARG A 47 25.50 19.86 3.48
C ARG A 47 24.05 19.92 2.98
N PHE A 48 23.11 20.42 3.79
CA PHE A 48 21.75 20.71 3.31
C PHE A 48 21.80 21.67 2.12
N ASP A 49 21.45 21.16 0.94
CA ASP A 49 21.52 21.87 -0.32
C ASP A 49 20.14 21.94 -1.00
N SER A 50 20.07 22.69 -2.10
CA SER A 50 18.86 22.80 -2.92
C SER A 50 18.45 21.46 -3.54
N TYR A 51 19.37 20.50 -3.64
CA TYR A 51 19.09 19.15 -4.11
C TYR A 51 18.26 18.36 -3.10
N LEU A 52 18.63 18.36 -1.81
CA LEU A 52 17.87 17.65 -0.79
C LEU A 52 16.42 18.14 -0.73
N LEU A 53 16.20 19.46 -0.75
CA LEU A 53 14.86 20.03 -0.74
C LEU A 53 14.06 19.58 -1.98
N ARG A 54 14.70 19.53 -3.16
CA ARG A 54 14.05 19.06 -4.39
C ARG A 54 13.65 17.59 -4.30
N VAL A 55 14.53 16.73 -3.79
CA VAL A 55 14.25 15.29 -3.60
C VAL A 55 13.14 15.08 -2.57
N LEU A 56 13.15 15.84 -1.47
CA LEU A 56 12.10 15.80 -0.46
C LEU A 56 10.75 16.22 -1.03
N ILE A 57 10.68 17.36 -1.72
CA ILE A 57 9.44 17.85 -2.36
C ILE A 57 8.95 16.84 -3.39
N PHE A 58 9.83 16.29 -4.23
CA PHE A 58 9.45 15.29 -5.22
C PHE A 58 8.89 14.03 -4.55
N THR A 59 9.51 13.56 -3.47
CA THR A 59 9.03 12.40 -2.68
C THR A 59 7.64 12.66 -2.11
N LEU A 60 7.43 13.82 -1.48
CA LEU A 60 6.13 14.21 -0.91
C LEU A 60 5.05 14.33 -1.99
N LEU A 61 5.37 14.99 -3.11
CA LEU A 61 4.43 15.20 -4.21
C LEU A 61 4.07 13.88 -4.87
N GLN A 62 5.07 13.07 -5.21
CA GLN A 62 4.87 11.79 -5.87
C GLN A 62 4.06 10.85 -4.98
N ALA A 63 4.43 10.70 -3.71
CA ALA A 63 3.74 9.83 -2.77
C ALA A 63 2.33 10.34 -2.49
N GLY A 64 2.15 11.65 -2.28
CA GLY A 64 0.85 12.28 -2.07
C GLY A 64 -0.11 12.07 -3.24
N LEU A 65 0.35 12.32 -4.48
CA LEU A 65 -0.44 12.08 -5.68
C LEU A 65 -0.78 10.60 -5.86
N SER A 66 0.19 9.70 -5.64
CA SER A 66 -0.03 8.25 -5.75
C SER A 66 -1.09 7.78 -4.76
N THR A 67 -1.01 8.23 -3.51
CA THR A 67 -2.00 7.94 -2.47
C THR A 67 -3.37 8.49 -2.84
N LEU A 68 -3.44 9.76 -3.23
CA LEU A 68 -4.70 10.41 -3.57
C LEU A 68 -5.42 9.66 -4.69
N ILE A 69 -4.72 9.37 -5.80
CA ILE A 69 -5.31 8.66 -6.94
C ILE A 69 -5.73 7.24 -6.54
N SER A 70 -4.88 6.54 -5.78
CA SER A 70 -5.17 5.17 -5.32
C SER A 70 -6.41 5.10 -4.43
N VAL A 71 -6.56 6.04 -3.50
CA VAL A 71 -7.74 6.15 -2.63
C VAL A 71 -8.97 6.57 -3.41
N MET A 72 -8.84 7.53 -4.33
CA MET A 72 -9.94 7.98 -5.21
C MET A 72 -10.50 6.85 -6.08
N ILE A 73 -9.65 5.93 -6.55
CA ILE A 73 -10.07 4.75 -7.31
C ILE A 73 -10.57 3.65 -6.36
N GLY A 74 -9.87 3.42 -5.26
CA GLY A 74 -10.19 2.34 -4.32
C GLY A 74 -11.52 2.53 -3.59
N LEU A 75 -11.89 3.77 -3.25
CA LEU A 75 -13.12 4.09 -2.53
C LEU A 75 -14.41 3.70 -3.27
N PRO A 76 -14.64 4.09 -4.54
CA PRO A 76 -15.82 3.67 -5.28
C PRO A 76 -15.83 2.16 -5.54
N VAL A 77 -14.67 1.54 -5.80
CA VAL A 77 -14.56 0.08 -5.98
C VAL A 77 -14.94 -0.67 -4.70
N ALA A 78 -14.44 -0.23 -3.55
CA ALA A 78 -14.81 -0.76 -2.24
C ALA A 78 -16.31 -0.63 -1.98
N ARG A 79 -16.88 0.55 -2.27
CA ARG A 79 -18.30 0.82 -2.10
C ARG A 79 -19.17 -0.08 -2.96
N ALA A 80 -18.82 -0.25 -4.24
CA ALA A 80 -19.51 -1.14 -5.16
C ALA A 80 -19.44 -2.61 -4.70
N LEU A 81 -18.27 -3.07 -4.26
CA LEU A 81 -18.08 -4.41 -3.70
C LEU A 81 -18.79 -4.64 -2.36
N ALA A 82 -19.03 -3.59 -1.59
CA ALA A 82 -19.81 -3.64 -0.36
C ALA A 82 -21.32 -3.74 -0.63
N ARG A 83 -21.81 -3.10 -1.71
CA ARG A 83 -23.23 -3.11 -2.10
C ARG A 83 -23.65 -4.39 -2.81
N GLN A 84 -22.85 -4.87 -3.76
CA GLN A 84 -23.27 -5.94 -4.66
C GLN A 84 -22.84 -7.33 -4.16
N GLN A 85 -23.78 -8.29 -4.16
CA GLN A 85 -23.52 -9.70 -3.90
C GLN A 85 -23.72 -10.50 -5.19
N PHE A 86 -22.66 -11.10 -5.74
CA PHE A 86 -22.70 -11.85 -7.00
C PHE A 86 -21.79 -13.09 -6.95
N PRO A 87 -22.11 -14.15 -7.73
CA PRO A 87 -21.30 -15.37 -7.80
C PRO A 87 -19.97 -15.07 -8.50
N GLY A 88 -18.93 -14.77 -7.71
CA GLY A 88 -17.62 -14.32 -8.22
C GLY A 88 -16.98 -13.23 -7.38
N ARG A 89 -17.74 -12.57 -6.49
CA ARG A 89 -17.25 -11.53 -5.58
C ARG A 89 -16.01 -11.95 -4.79
N ARG A 90 -15.97 -13.19 -4.30
CA ARG A 90 -14.81 -13.74 -3.57
C ARG A 90 -13.55 -13.79 -4.43
N LEU A 91 -13.68 -14.12 -5.71
CA LEU A 91 -12.55 -14.14 -6.64
C LEU A 91 -12.05 -12.71 -6.89
N VAL A 92 -12.96 -11.76 -7.14
CA VAL A 92 -12.59 -10.34 -7.29
C VAL A 92 -11.82 -9.83 -6.07
N ILE A 93 -12.34 -10.08 -4.86
CA ILE A 93 -11.67 -9.69 -3.62
C ILE A 93 -10.28 -10.36 -3.48
N ARG A 94 -10.11 -11.62 -3.93
CA ARG A 94 -8.81 -12.30 -3.94
C ARG A 94 -7.84 -11.63 -4.92
N LEU A 95 -8.30 -11.32 -6.12
CA LEU A 95 -7.52 -10.62 -7.15
C LEU A 95 -7.01 -9.26 -6.66
N LEU A 96 -7.78 -8.55 -5.84
CA LEU A 96 -7.33 -7.28 -5.25
C LEU A 96 -6.07 -7.43 -4.37
N ASN A 97 -5.81 -8.60 -3.79
CA ASN A 97 -4.60 -8.82 -2.97
C ASN A 97 -3.39 -9.27 -3.80
N LEU A 98 -3.60 -9.64 -5.06
CA LEU A 98 -2.57 -10.26 -5.89
C LEU A 98 -1.38 -9.31 -6.18
N PRO A 99 -1.56 -8.02 -6.53
CA PRO A 99 -0.44 -7.13 -6.84
C PRO A 99 0.58 -6.99 -5.71
N LEU A 100 0.12 -7.01 -4.46
CA LEU A 100 0.97 -6.92 -3.27
C LEU A 100 1.72 -8.21 -2.95
N ALA A 101 1.23 -9.35 -3.42
CA ALA A 101 1.89 -10.64 -3.25
C ALA A 101 3.03 -10.83 -4.27
N LEU A 102 2.99 -10.12 -5.39
CA LEU A 102 4.00 -10.21 -6.43
C LEU A 102 5.25 -9.38 -6.07
N PRO A 103 6.47 -9.87 -6.38
CA PRO A 103 7.66 -9.05 -6.27
C PRO A 103 7.53 -7.77 -7.10
N SER A 104 8.02 -6.64 -6.58
CA SER A 104 7.83 -5.33 -7.22
C SER A 104 8.38 -5.27 -8.64
N ILE A 105 9.52 -5.93 -8.89
CA ILE A 105 10.14 -6.00 -10.22
C ILE A 105 9.26 -6.72 -11.26
N VAL A 106 8.56 -7.77 -10.84
CA VAL A 106 7.65 -8.53 -11.72
C VAL A 106 6.52 -7.62 -12.17
N VAL A 107 5.94 -6.86 -11.25
CA VAL A 107 4.88 -5.89 -11.58
C VAL A 107 5.37 -4.78 -12.49
N ILE A 108 6.57 -4.25 -12.26
CA ILE A 108 7.17 -3.22 -13.15
C ILE A 108 7.28 -3.75 -14.58
N ILE A 109 7.76 -4.98 -14.76
CA ILE A 109 7.84 -5.63 -16.08
C ILE A 109 6.44 -5.76 -16.69
N GLY A 110 5.44 -6.23 -15.94
CA GLY A 110 4.06 -6.33 -16.42
C GLY A 110 3.47 -4.98 -16.85
N VAL A 111 3.76 -3.92 -16.10
CA VAL A 111 3.35 -2.55 -16.44
C VAL A 111 4.06 -2.05 -17.70
N ILE A 112 5.34 -2.36 -17.90
CA ILE A 112 6.08 -2.02 -19.13
C ILE A 112 5.57 -2.82 -20.33
N GLU A 113 5.22 -4.10 -20.18
CA GLU A 113 4.66 -4.93 -21.26
C GLU A 113 3.30 -4.41 -21.76
N VAL A 114 2.51 -3.79 -20.87
CA VAL A 114 1.24 -3.18 -21.26
C VAL A 114 1.42 -1.76 -21.76
N TYR A 115 2.09 -0.89 -21.00
CA TYR A 115 2.09 0.56 -21.21
C TYR A 115 3.41 1.12 -21.75
N GLY A 116 4.44 0.29 -21.88
CA GLY A 116 5.72 0.68 -22.47
C GLY A 116 5.57 1.03 -23.95
N THR A 117 6.58 1.66 -24.55
CA THR A 117 6.51 2.16 -25.93
C THR A 117 6.16 1.09 -26.97
N ARG A 118 6.54 -0.17 -26.71
CA ARG A 118 6.22 -1.34 -27.57
C ARG A 118 5.17 -2.27 -26.95
N GLY A 119 4.53 -1.84 -25.85
CA GLY A 119 3.53 -2.63 -25.15
C GLY A 119 2.17 -2.65 -25.84
N TRP A 120 1.23 -3.43 -25.31
CA TRP A 120 -0.11 -3.60 -25.88
C TRP A 120 -0.88 -2.27 -26.06
N LEU A 121 -0.66 -1.34 -25.14
CA LEU A 121 -1.22 0.01 -25.12
C LEU A 121 -0.11 1.07 -25.28
N GLY A 122 0.99 0.69 -25.94
CA GLY A 122 2.12 1.58 -26.18
C GLY A 122 1.74 2.81 -27.01
N GLY A 123 2.38 3.94 -26.69
CA GLY A 123 2.18 5.20 -27.42
C GLY A 123 1.06 6.11 -26.90
N LEU A 124 0.26 5.66 -25.92
CA LEU A 124 -0.75 6.52 -25.28
C LEU A 124 -0.13 7.67 -24.46
N PHE A 125 0.98 7.41 -23.78
CA PHE A 125 1.74 8.39 -23.00
C PHE A 125 3.17 7.87 -22.74
N ASN A 126 4.04 8.73 -22.20
CA ASN A 126 5.38 8.33 -21.82
C ASN A 126 5.36 7.67 -20.44
N ILE A 127 5.70 6.39 -20.38
CA ILE A 127 5.78 5.63 -19.13
C ILE A 127 6.96 6.07 -18.24
N TYR A 128 7.96 6.74 -18.80
CA TYR A 128 9.11 7.20 -18.02
C TYR A 128 8.83 8.58 -17.42
N GLY A 129 9.11 8.74 -16.13
CA GLY A 129 8.86 9.94 -15.33
C GLY A 129 7.77 9.73 -14.29
N LEU A 130 7.21 10.85 -13.82
CA LEU A 130 6.17 10.84 -12.78
C LEU A 130 4.95 9.99 -13.18
N GLN A 131 4.52 10.05 -14.44
CA GLN A 131 3.31 9.35 -14.90
C GLN A 131 3.40 7.83 -14.74
N GLY A 132 4.51 7.19 -15.13
CA GLY A 132 4.67 5.76 -14.91
C GLY A 132 4.86 5.37 -13.46
N ILE A 133 5.53 6.22 -12.66
CA ILE A 133 5.61 6.01 -11.21
C ILE A 133 4.19 5.99 -10.62
N LEU A 134 3.36 6.99 -10.95
CA LEU A 134 1.98 7.06 -10.47
C LEU A 134 1.17 5.84 -10.94
N LEU A 135 1.30 5.44 -12.20
CA LEU A 135 0.59 4.29 -12.76
C LEU A 135 0.94 2.99 -12.02
N ALA A 136 2.24 2.71 -11.85
CA ALA A 136 2.70 1.53 -11.14
C ALA A 136 2.26 1.55 -9.68
N HIS A 137 2.37 2.69 -8.99
CA HIS A 137 1.87 2.81 -7.62
C HIS A 137 0.37 2.61 -7.51
N VAL A 138 -0.42 3.18 -8.42
CA VAL A 138 -1.88 2.99 -8.46
C VAL A 138 -2.23 1.51 -8.68
N PHE A 139 -1.48 0.81 -9.53
CA PHE A 139 -1.64 -0.63 -9.73
C PHE A 139 -1.43 -1.44 -8.44
N PHE A 140 -0.42 -1.11 -7.63
CA PHE A 140 -0.22 -1.75 -6.32
C PHE A 140 -1.27 -1.33 -5.29
N ASN A 141 -1.56 -0.04 -5.24
CA ASN A 141 -2.15 0.58 -4.05
C ASN A 141 -3.65 0.85 -4.17
N ALA A 142 -4.21 1.01 -5.36
CA ALA A 142 -5.66 1.11 -5.51
C ALA A 142 -6.39 -0.18 -5.09
N PRO A 143 -5.88 -1.40 -5.40
CA PRO A 143 -6.47 -2.65 -4.91
C PRO A 143 -6.35 -2.80 -3.38
N LEU A 144 -5.21 -2.40 -2.81
CA LEU A 144 -5.02 -2.32 -1.36
C LEU A 144 -6.02 -1.36 -0.71
N ALA A 145 -6.15 -0.14 -1.25
CA ALA A 145 -7.10 0.86 -0.79
C ALA A 145 -8.52 0.31 -0.84
N ALA A 146 -8.92 -0.31 -1.95
CA ALA A 146 -10.22 -0.92 -2.10
C ALA A 146 -10.46 -2.01 -1.04
N ARG A 147 -9.46 -2.83 -0.73
CA ARG A 147 -9.57 -3.90 0.28
C ARG A 147 -9.71 -3.37 1.69
N LEU A 148 -8.92 -2.37 2.07
CA LEU A 148 -8.98 -1.75 3.39
C LEU A 148 -10.28 -0.98 3.58
N LEU A 149 -10.69 -0.19 2.57
CA LEU A 149 -11.96 0.55 2.60
C LEU A 149 -13.16 -0.40 2.61
N LEU A 150 -13.11 -1.52 1.88
CA LEU A 150 -14.15 -2.55 1.94
C LEU A 150 -14.31 -3.09 3.36
N SER A 151 -13.19 -3.26 4.08
CA SER A 151 -13.23 -3.70 5.48
C SER A 151 -13.90 -2.66 6.39
N GLU A 152 -13.74 -1.36 6.12
CA GLU A 152 -14.46 -0.30 6.83
C GLU A 152 -15.96 -0.29 6.51
N PHE A 153 -16.35 -0.54 5.26
CA PHE A 153 -17.76 -0.69 4.90
C PHE A 153 -18.40 -1.92 5.58
N GLU A 154 -17.69 -3.04 5.64
CA GLU A 154 -18.17 -4.29 6.25
C GLU A 154 -18.28 -4.21 7.79
N ARG A 155 -17.71 -3.17 8.43
CA ARG A 155 -17.88 -2.90 9.87
C ARG A 155 -19.19 -2.21 10.22
N ILE A 156 -19.90 -1.65 9.24
CA ILE A 156 -21.19 -0.98 9.48
C ILE A 156 -22.19 -2.03 9.98
N PRO A 157 -22.78 -1.86 11.18
CA PRO A 157 -23.72 -2.83 11.74
C PRO A 157 -24.92 -3.10 10.83
N ALA A 158 -25.43 -4.33 10.87
CA ALA A 158 -26.58 -4.74 10.07
C ALA A 158 -27.84 -3.94 10.40
N GLU A 159 -27.96 -3.52 11.65
CA GLU A 159 -29.06 -2.74 12.22
C GLU A 159 -29.17 -1.36 11.56
N SER A 160 -28.04 -0.73 11.23
CA SER A 160 -27.99 0.56 10.56
C SER A 160 -28.72 0.53 9.21
N TRP A 161 -28.58 -0.56 8.45
CA TRP A 161 -29.25 -0.73 7.16
C TRP A 161 -30.76 -1.00 7.28
N LYS A 162 -31.18 -1.67 8.36
CA LYS A 162 -32.62 -1.89 8.63
C LYS A 162 -33.31 -0.59 9.02
N LEU A 163 -32.68 0.19 9.90
CA LEU A 163 -33.18 1.50 10.34
C LEU A 163 -33.23 2.50 9.18
N SER A 164 -32.20 2.54 8.33
CA SER A 164 -32.21 3.43 7.16
C SER A 164 -33.35 3.11 6.20
N ALA A 165 -33.66 1.82 6.01
CA ALA A 165 -34.77 1.38 5.17
C ALA A 165 -36.13 1.76 5.78
N GLN A 166 -36.31 1.63 7.10
CA GLN A 166 -37.54 2.04 7.80
C GLN A 166 -37.79 3.55 7.73
N LEU A 167 -36.71 4.35 7.78
CA LEU A 167 -36.76 5.80 7.65
C LEU A 167 -36.88 6.29 6.20
N GLY A 168 -36.92 5.38 5.21
CA GLY A 168 -37.02 5.73 3.80
C GLY A 168 -35.79 6.46 3.24
N PHE A 169 -34.60 6.24 3.81
CA PHE A 169 -33.39 6.91 3.34
C PHE A 169 -32.97 6.43 1.95
N SER A 170 -32.75 7.39 1.04
CA SER A 170 -32.15 7.12 -0.28
C SER A 170 -30.65 6.80 -0.18
N SER A 171 -30.05 6.28 -1.26
CA SER A 171 -28.62 5.96 -1.28
C SER A 171 -27.70 7.16 -1.01
N ALA A 172 -28.14 8.38 -1.37
CA ALA A 172 -27.41 9.61 -1.05
C ALA A 172 -27.44 9.93 0.45
N HIS A 173 -28.58 9.69 1.12
CA HIS A 173 -28.69 9.83 2.57
C HIS A 173 -27.84 8.80 3.29
N ASN A 174 -27.81 7.55 2.82
CA ASN A 174 -26.96 6.50 3.38
C ASN A 174 -25.47 6.85 3.23
N TRP A 175 -25.07 7.39 2.09
CA TRP A 175 -23.71 7.88 1.88
C TRP A 175 -23.30 8.91 2.92
N GLN A 176 -24.11 9.96 3.11
CA GLN A 176 -23.76 11.08 3.96
C GLN A 176 -23.87 10.76 5.46
N ARG A 177 -24.87 9.97 5.87
CA ARG A 177 -25.20 9.75 7.30
C ARG A 177 -24.63 8.47 7.89
N ILE A 178 -24.34 7.46 7.08
CA ILE A 178 -23.88 6.16 7.55
C ILE A 178 -22.47 5.86 7.01
N GLU A 179 -22.30 5.89 5.68
CA GLU A 179 -21.06 5.46 5.05
C GLU A 179 -19.90 6.44 5.30
N TRP A 180 -20.08 7.72 5.00
CA TRP A 180 -19.02 8.72 5.12
C TRP A 180 -18.51 8.90 6.57
N PRO A 181 -19.38 8.96 7.61
CA PRO A 181 -18.92 9.03 9.00
C PRO A 181 -18.09 7.82 9.43
N GLN A 182 -18.40 6.62 8.93
CA GLN A 182 -17.59 5.43 9.18
C GLN A 182 -16.23 5.51 8.46
N ILE A 183 -16.25 5.84 7.16
CA ILE A 183 -15.04 5.83 6.32
C ILE A 183 -14.07 6.93 6.75
N ARG A 184 -14.56 8.14 7.05
CA ARG A 184 -13.70 9.29 7.38
C ARG A 184 -12.81 9.05 8.60
N GLY A 185 -13.20 8.15 9.50
CA GLY A 185 -12.38 7.75 10.66
C GLY A 185 -11.21 6.86 10.27
N GLY A 186 -11.42 5.93 9.32
CA GLY A 186 -10.37 5.02 8.83
C GLY A 186 -9.51 5.59 7.70
N LEU A 187 -10.04 6.56 6.94
CA LEU A 187 -9.42 7.11 5.74
C LEU A 187 -8.01 7.67 5.97
N PRO A 188 -7.72 8.46 7.03
CA PRO A 188 -6.38 8.98 7.29
C PRO A 188 -5.34 7.87 7.52
N GLY A 189 -5.71 6.79 8.22
CA GLY A 189 -4.82 5.66 8.46
C GLY A 189 -4.51 4.89 7.18
N ILE A 190 -5.52 4.65 6.34
CA ILE A 190 -5.36 4.00 5.03
C ILE A 190 -4.50 4.87 4.11
N ALA A 191 -4.76 6.18 4.07
CA ALA A 191 -4.00 7.13 3.26
C ALA A 191 -2.54 7.21 3.73
N LEU A 192 -2.28 7.26 5.04
CA LEU A 192 -0.93 7.25 5.58
C LEU A 192 -0.18 5.97 5.21
N LEU A 193 -0.82 4.80 5.37
CA LEU A 193 -0.19 3.51 5.01
C LEU A 193 0.24 3.49 3.55
N ILE A 194 -0.66 3.90 2.64
CA ILE A 194 -0.36 3.95 1.20
C ILE A 194 0.71 5.01 0.91
N PHE A 195 0.66 6.15 1.58
CA PHE A 195 1.66 7.21 1.44
C PHE A 195 3.05 6.72 1.83
N LEU A 196 3.18 6.06 2.98
CA LEU A 196 4.46 5.50 3.44
C LEU A 196 4.97 4.42 2.48
N LEU A 197 4.08 3.57 1.95
CA LEU A 197 4.43 2.57 0.94
C LEU A 197 4.94 3.21 -0.36
N CYS A 198 4.32 4.31 -0.80
CA CYS A 198 4.77 5.05 -1.98
C CYS A 198 6.09 5.79 -1.72
N ALA A 199 6.23 6.45 -0.56
CA ALA A 199 7.42 7.20 -0.18
C ALA A 199 8.66 6.31 0.01
N SER A 200 8.43 5.05 0.39
CA SER A 200 9.47 4.02 0.55
C SER A 200 9.65 3.17 -0.73
N SER A 201 9.05 3.56 -1.84
CA SER A 201 9.12 2.81 -3.10
C SER A 201 10.42 3.10 -3.84
N PHE A 202 11.33 2.12 -3.80
CA PHE A 202 12.63 2.22 -4.46
C PHE A 202 12.60 1.72 -5.91
N ALA A 203 12.20 0.46 -6.12
CA ALA A 203 12.33 -0.22 -7.41
C ALA A 203 11.53 0.46 -8.53
N VAL A 204 10.30 0.91 -8.21
CA VAL A 204 9.41 1.57 -9.19
C VAL A 204 10.01 2.89 -9.65
N VAL A 205 10.48 3.71 -8.70
CA VAL A 205 11.05 5.04 -9.01
C VAL A 205 12.38 4.91 -9.73
N LEU A 206 13.24 3.97 -9.32
CA LEU A 206 14.52 3.75 -9.98
C LEU A 206 14.36 3.33 -11.45
N THR A 207 13.39 2.46 -11.73
CA THR A 207 13.18 1.89 -13.08
C THR A 207 12.35 2.79 -13.99
N LEU A 208 11.27 3.38 -13.47
CA LEU A 208 10.33 4.18 -14.26
C LEU A 208 10.59 5.68 -14.15
N GLY A 209 11.45 6.17 -13.26
CA GLY A 209 11.66 7.60 -13.04
C GLY A 209 12.26 8.35 -14.24
N GLY A 210 12.95 7.67 -15.15
CA GLY A 210 13.39 8.28 -16.42
C GLY A 210 14.44 9.39 -16.29
N GLY A 211 15.09 9.55 -15.13
CA GLY A 211 16.24 10.44 -14.95
C GLY A 211 16.27 11.21 -13.61
N PRO A 212 17.28 12.10 -13.42
CA PRO A 212 17.55 12.77 -12.13
C PRO A 212 16.46 13.75 -11.66
N ARG A 213 15.51 14.10 -12.54
CA ARG A 213 14.38 14.96 -12.21
C ARG A 213 13.30 14.23 -11.39
N ALA A 214 13.28 12.90 -11.42
CA ALA A 214 12.31 12.07 -10.72
C ALA A 214 12.97 11.21 -9.64
N THR A 215 13.85 11.82 -8.84
CA THR A 215 14.55 11.15 -7.75
C THR A 215 13.79 11.34 -6.44
N THR A 216 13.41 10.24 -5.79
CA THR A 216 12.89 10.22 -4.42
C THR A 216 14.00 10.06 -3.39
N LEU A 217 13.70 10.22 -2.10
CA LEU A 217 14.66 10.04 -1.01
C LEU A 217 15.31 8.66 -1.06
N GLU A 218 14.55 7.59 -1.31
CA GLU A 218 15.08 6.22 -1.46
C GLU A 218 16.11 6.10 -2.59
N VAL A 219 15.79 6.65 -3.76
CA VAL A 219 16.70 6.60 -4.91
C VAL A 219 17.92 7.48 -4.67
N ALA A 220 17.77 8.63 -4.01
CA ALA A 220 18.88 9.50 -3.64
C ALA A 220 19.82 8.85 -2.62
N ILE A 221 19.30 8.12 -1.63
CA ILE A 221 20.10 7.33 -0.67
C ILE A 221 20.93 6.29 -1.43
N TYR A 222 20.29 5.55 -2.34
CA TYR A 222 20.97 4.55 -3.16
C TYR A 222 22.07 5.17 -4.04
N GLN A 223 21.76 6.28 -4.73
CA GLN A 223 22.72 6.98 -5.58
C GLN A 223 23.91 7.52 -4.77
N ALA A 224 23.65 8.16 -3.62
CA ALA A 224 24.71 8.66 -2.74
C ALA A 224 25.64 7.53 -2.27
N LEU A 225 25.09 6.36 -1.96
CA LEU A 225 25.89 5.22 -1.49
C LEU A 225 26.63 4.48 -2.62
N ARG A 226 25.98 4.27 -3.77
CA ARG A 226 26.47 3.38 -4.84
C ARG A 226 27.10 4.10 -6.02
N ALA A 227 26.58 5.28 -6.39
CA ALA A 227 27.10 6.05 -7.51
C ALA A 227 28.14 7.06 -7.04
N ASP A 228 27.83 7.81 -5.97
CA ASP A 228 28.69 8.91 -5.49
C ASP A 228 29.69 8.46 -4.41
N PHE A 229 29.53 7.26 -3.84
CA PHE A 229 30.32 6.74 -2.72
C PHE A 229 30.43 7.69 -1.52
N ASP A 230 29.38 8.46 -1.25
CA ASP A 230 29.27 9.40 -0.12
C ASP A 230 28.31 8.83 0.96
N PRO A 231 28.80 7.98 1.88
CA PRO A 231 27.98 7.40 2.94
C PRO A 231 27.47 8.45 3.93
N ALA A 232 28.13 9.59 4.07
CA ALA A 232 27.68 10.66 4.96
C ALA A 232 26.42 11.34 4.42
N ARG A 233 26.38 11.60 3.10
CA ARG A 233 25.18 12.11 2.44
C ARG A 233 24.04 11.09 2.44
N ALA A 234 24.34 9.82 2.18
CA ALA A 234 23.35 8.74 2.24
C ALA A 234 22.73 8.63 3.64
N ALA A 235 23.55 8.70 4.70
CA ALA A 235 23.09 8.70 6.08
C ALA A 235 22.17 9.90 6.39
N ALA A 236 22.52 11.11 5.94
CA ALA A 236 21.69 12.30 6.13
C ALA A 236 20.30 12.15 5.50
N LEU A 237 20.26 11.70 4.24
CA LEU A 237 19.01 11.47 3.51
C LEU A 237 18.15 10.39 4.20
N ALA A 238 18.77 9.32 4.70
CA ALA A 238 18.08 8.28 5.45
C ALA A 238 17.49 8.79 6.77
N ILE A 239 18.22 9.64 7.51
CA ILE A 239 17.68 10.27 8.72
C ILE A 239 16.51 11.20 8.38
N VAL A 240 16.59 11.99 7.30
CA VAL A 240 15.48 12.84 6.84
C VAL A 240 14.24 12.00 6.50
N GLN A 241 14.41 10.91 5.74
CA GLN A 241 13.33 9.97 5.42
C GLN A 241 12.73 9.36 6.69
N LEU A 242 13.56 8.94 7.64
CA LEU A 242 13.09 8.38 8.91
C LEU A 242 12.28 9.40 9.72
N LEU A 243 12.79 10.63 9.87
CA LEU A 243 12.09 11.71 10.58
C LEU A 243 10.76 12.06 9.89
N LEU A 244 10.73 12.06 8.57
CA LEU A 244 9.50 12.26 7.80
C LEU A 244 8.47 11.16 8.09
N CYS A 245 8.86 9.89 8.00
CA CYS A 245 7.95 8.77 8.26
C CYS A 245 7.43 8.76 9.71
N VAL A 246 8.31 8.98 10.70
CA VAL A 246 7.95 9.01 12.12
C VAL A 246 7.02 10.19 12.42
N SER A 247 7.33 11.38 11.92
CA SER A 247 6.49 12.57 12.14
C SER A 247 5.08 12.38 11.58
N LEU A 248 4.96 11.87 10.35
CA LEU A 248 3.65 11.57 9.74
C LEU A 248 2.88 10.49 10.51
N ALA A 249 3.55 9.45 11.00
CA ALA A 249 2.94 8.42 11.82
C ALA A 249 2.45 8.95 13.18
N LEU A 250 3.22 9.82 13.84
CA LEU A 250 2.82 10.46 15.10
C LEU A 250 1.64 11.41 14.89
N ILE A 251 1.64 12.21 13.81
CA ILE A 251 0.52 13.10 13.48
C ILE A 251 -0.76 12.30 13.25
N ALA A 252 -0.70 11.21 12.50
CA ALA A 252 -1.88 10.37 12.25
C ALA A 252 -2.43 9.70 13.52
N GLN A 253 -1.54 9.27 14.42
CA GLN A 253 -1.95 8.74 15.73
C GLN A 253 -2.62 9.82 16.59
N ALA A 254 -2.03 11.02 16.65
CA ALA A 254 -2.58 12.15 17.41
C ALA A 254 -3.96 12.59 16.90
N TRP A 255 -4.24 12.43 15.60
CA TRP A 255 -5.55 12.75 14.99
C TRP A 255 -6.60 11.63 15.18
N GLY A 256 -6.31 10.63 16.02
CA GLY A 256 -7.28 9.61 16.46
C GLY A 256 -7.26 8.30 15.65
N GLY A 257 -6.23 8.08 14.82
CA GLY A 257 -6.23 7.02 13.81
C GLY A 257 -5.46 5.75 14.16
N VAL A 258 -5.83 5.04 15.22
CA VAL A 258 -5.59 3.58 15.30
C VAL A 258 -6.94 2.92 15.56
N MET A 259 -7.65 2.68 14.44
CA MET A 259 -8.68 1.65 14.29
C MET A 259 -9.49 1.33 15.55
N GLN A 260 -10.23 2.31 16.08
CA GLN A 260 -11.21 2.06 17.13
C GLN A 260 -12.54 1.61 16.49
N GLY A 261 -12.57 0.35 16.07
CA GLY A 261 -13.82 -0.34 15.79
C GLY A 261 -14.05 -1.38 16.88
N TRP A 262 -15.12 -1.23 17.66
CA TRP A 262 -15.60 -2.34 18.49
C TRP A 262 -15.83 -3.55 17.56
N PRO A 263 -15.49 -4.78 17.97
CA PRO A 263 -15.76 -5.96 17.15
C PRO A 263 -17.28 -6.12 17.01
N ALA A 264 -17.84 -5.56 15.94
CA ALA A 264 -19.20 -5.85 15.55
C ALA A 264 -19.27 -7.33 15.15
N LEU A 265 -20.16 -8.07 15.78
CA LEU A 265 -20.49 -9.43 15.36
C LEU A 265 -20.83 -9.38 13.88
N ARG A 266 -20.10 -10.17 13.07
CA ARG A 266 -20.30 -10.26 11.62
C ARG A 266 -21.61 -10.99 11.32
N MET A 267 -22.73 -10.34 11.58
CA MET A 267 -24.00 -10.76 11.00
C MET A 267 -24.01 -10.27 9.56
N GLY A 268 -24.35 -11.16 8.62
CA GLY A 268 -24.54 -10.79 7.22
C GLY A 268 -25.59 -9.70 7.11
N ALA A 269 -25.14 -8.45 6.98
CA ALA A 269 -26.01 -7.31 6.83
C ALA A 269 -26.60 -7.31 5.42
N ARG A 270 -27.90 -7.62 5.30
CA ARG A 270 -28.61 -7.48 4.03
C ARG A 270 -28.85 -6.00 3.80
N ARG A 271 -28.15 -5.43 2.82
CA ARG A 271 -28.26 -4.03 2.43
C ARG A 271 -29.45 -3.87 1.46
N PHE A 272 -30.28 -2.86 1.70
CA PHE A 272 -31.54 -2.66 0.98
C PHE A 272 -31.48 -1.58 -0.11
N ASP A 273 -30.44 -0.73 -0.11
CA ASP A 273 -30.21 0.29 -1.14
C ASP A 273 -29.33 -0.21 -2.28
N GLY A 274 -29.47 0.43 -3.46
CA GLY A 274 -28.67 0.10 -4.65
C GLY A 274 -29.11 -1.17 -5.39
N GLN A 275 -30.34 -1.63 -5.15
CA GLN A 275 -30.95 -2.74 -5.89
C GLN A 275 -31.59 -2.30 -7.22
N ASP A 276 -31.76 -1.00 -7.43
CA ASP A 276 -32.27 -0.45 -8.68
C ASP A 276 -31.35 -0.80 -9.86
N ALA A 277 -31.93 -1.10 -11.02
CA ALA A 277 -31.19 -1.42 -12.23
C ALA A 277 -30.06 -0.44 -12.58
N PRO A 278 -30.25 0.90 -12.57
CA PRO A 278 -29.18 1.84 -12.89
C PRO A 278 -28.06 1.84 -11.84
N SER A 279 -28.40 1.75 -10.56
CA SER A 279 -27.43 1.70 -9.46
C SER A 279 -26.57 0.44 -9.52
N ARG A 280 -27.20 -0.71 -9.84
CA ARG A 280 -26.48 -1.97 -10.05
C ARG A 280 -25.55 -1.90 -11.25
N ALA A 281 -26.02 -1.36 -12.38
CA ALA A 281 -25.20 -1.22 -13.58
C ALA A 281 -23.97 -0.33 -13.31
N ALA A 282 -24.15 0.79 -12.61
CA ALA A 282 -23.05 1.67 -12.21
C ALA A 282 -22.04 0.95 -11.30
N ASP A 283 -22.50 0.15 -10.33
CA ASP A 283 -21.64 -0.62 -9.44
C ASP A 283 -20.81 -1.66 -10.20
N TYR A 284 -21.44 -2.41 -11.10
CA TYR A 284 -20.72 -3.38 -11.93
C TYR A 284 -19.74 -2.70 -12.88
N ALA A 285 -20.08 -1.52 -13.43
CA ALA A 285 -19.16 -0.74 -14.26
C ALA A 285 -17.93 -0.27 -13.46
N ILE A 286 -18.11 0.19 -12.22
CA ILE A 286 -17.00 0.58 -11.33
C ILE A 286 -16.12 -0.64 -10.99
N ILE A 287 -16.73 -1.79 -10.67
CA ILE A 287 -15.97 -3.02 -10.40
C ILE A 287 -15.21 -3.46 -11.65
N ALA A 288 -15.83 -3.41 -12.82
CA ALA A 288 -15.20 -3.74 -14.09
C ALA A 288 -14.03 -2.79 -14.40
N LEU A 289 -14.18 -1.49 -14.15
CA LEU A 289 -13.10 -0.50 -14.31
C LEU A 289 -11.93 -0.77 -13.35
N GLY A 290 -12.23 -1.10 -12.09
CA GLY A 290 -11.21 -1.50 -11.12
C GLY A 290 -10.47 -2.78 -11.54
N LEU A 291 -11.19 -3.75 -12.09
CA LEU A 291 -10.59 -4.96 -12.67
C LEU A 291 -9.80 -4.66 -13.95
N LEU A 292 -10.25 -3.72 -14.78
CA LEU A 292 -9.54 -3.31 -15.99
C LEU A 292 -8.20 -2.63 -15.67
N LEU A 293 -8.06 -2.00 -14.51
CA LEU A 293 -6.77 -1.51 -14.03
C LEU A 293 -5.81 -2.66 -13.64
N LEU A 294 -6.36 -3.73 -13.07
CA LEU A 294 -5.61 -4.87 -12.51
C LEU A 294 -5.24 -5.94 -13.55
N LEU A 295 -6.18 -6.30 -14.40
CA LEU A 295 -6.07 -7.48 -15.25
C LEU A 295 -5.02 -7.34 -16.36
N PRO A 296 -4.83 -6.19 -17.04
CA PRO A 296 -3.89 -6.13 -18.15
C PRO A 296 -2.44 -6.42 -17.74
N PRO A 297 -1.85 -5.79 -16.70
CA PRO A 297 -0.47 -6.12 -16.31
C PRO A 297 -0.33 -7.56 -15.81
N LEU A 298 -1.34 -8.09 -15.11
CA LEU A 298 -1.34 -9.48 -14.68
C LEU A 298 -1.44 -10.45 -15.87
N ALA A 299 -2.27 -10.14 -16.87
CA ALA A 299 -2.42 -10.94 -18.08
C ALA A 299 -1.16 -10.88 -18.95
N ALA A 300 -0.53 -9.71 -19.08
CA ALA A 300 0.74 -9.58 -19.78
C ALA A 300 1.83 -10.44 -19.11
N LEU A 301 1.85 -10.49 -17.78
CA LEU A 301 2.77 -11.35 -17.03
C LEU A 301 2.48 -12.83 -17.21
N THR A 302 1.22 -13.25 -17.22
CA THR A 302 0.89 -14.67 -17.45
C THR A 302 1.24 -15.08 -18.88
N VAL A 303 0.95 -14.24 -19.88
CA VAL A 303 1.32 -14.50 -21.28
C VAL A 303 2.83 -14.55 -21.43
N SER A 304 3.56 -13.54 -20.94
CA SER A 304 5.02 -13.51 -21.01
C SER A 304 5.66 -14.66 -20.24
N GLY A 305 5.10 -15.03 -19.08
CA GLY A 305 5.50 -16.22 -18.32
C GLY A 305 5.29 -17.52 -19.09
N ILE A 306 4.14 -17.71 -19.73
CA ILE A 306 3.85 -18.90 -20.55
C ILE A 306 4.75 -18.94 -21.80
N VAL A 307 4.96 -17.80 -22.47
CA VAL A 307 5.82 -17.71 -23.65
C VAL A 307 7.29 -17.91 -23.29
N SER A 308 7.76 -17.44 -22.13
CA SER A 308 9.13 -17.70 -21.66
C SER A 308 9.33 -19.12 -21.16
N LEU A 309 8.26 -19.76 -20.67
CA LEU A 309 8.18 -21.21 -20.45
C LEU A 309 8.12 -22.00 -21.76
N ASN A 310 8.36 -21.38 -22.94
CA ASN A 310 8.52 -22.11 -24.20
C ASN A 310 9.41 -23.31 -23.93
N LEU A 311 8.76 -24.46 -23.97
CA LEU A 311 9.19 -25.73 -23.45
C LEU A 311 10.47 -26.13 -24.18
N SER A 312 11.60 -25.62 -23.73
CA SER A 312 12.87 -26.05 -24.31
C SER A 312 12.90 -27.57 -24.13
N PRO A 313 13.25 -28.35 -25.16
CA PRO A 313 13.45 -29.79 -25.01
C PRO A 313 14.47 -30.14 -23.93
N ALA A 314 15.20 -29.15 -23.40
CA ALA A 314 16.08 -29.23 -22.25
C ALA A 314 15.33 -29.25 -20.90
N PHE A 315 14.26 -28.46 -20.73
CA PHE A 315 13.46 -28.47 -19.49
C PHE A 315 12.80 -29.84 -19.23
N PHE A 316 12.24 -30.45 -20.27
CA PHE A 316 11.70 -31.81 -20.16
C PHE A 316 12.79 -32.88 -19.97
N ARG A 317 14.00 -32.67 -20.51
CA ARG A 317 15.14 -33.55 -20.28
C ARG A 317 15.74 -33.46 -18.88
N SER A 318 15.51 -32.37 -18.15
CA SER A 318 15.93 -32.23 -16.74
C SER A 318 14.96 -32.83 -15.72
N LEU A 319 13.76 -33.25 -16.17
CA LEU A 319 12.73 -33.87 -15.34
C LEU A 319 12.66 -35.40 -15.51
N ALA A 320 13.41 -35.96 -16.46
CA ALA A 320 13.58 -37.40 -16.69
C ALA A 320 14.94 -37.85 -16.15
#